data_AF-A0A3E0WRL5-F1
#
_entry.id   AF-A0A3E0WRL5-F1
#
_cell.length_a   1.000
_cell.length_b   1.000
_cell.length_c   1.000
_cell.angle_alpha   90.00
_cell.angle_beta   90.00
_cell.angle_gamma   90.00
#
_symmetry.space_group_name_H-M   'P 1'
#
loop_
_entity.id
_entity.type
_entity.pdbx_description
1 polymer ?
#
loop_
_entity_poly.entity_id
_entity_poly.type
_entity_poly.pdbx_seq_one_letter_code
_entity_poly.pdbx_strand_id
1 'polypeptide(L)'
;MENFTIWSLMIDLSIISGLLLVGTILRAKVKWIQALFLPASMIAGFIGLAFGPSGFGILPFSNQFSAYPGLLIAVIFAAIPIGAAKVHLSEVFHRVRNMFSYSMILTLSMWGIGVLFALLILNPIFSDLPSGFGLVLGAGFLGGHGTAAAIGEGLAHAGWKEAMDLAMTSATVGILIAVLGGLFLIKHSTEKGKTKFITNFKNLPTELKSGLMPKSKRFYMGQETVSSSSIDPLVLHLAIIAFVIGVSYWITNSLSDLIPSVSVPLFSVAFVLGLLFQAISRRIKSDEYIDQRVMERIGGTATDFLVAFGIASINITVVIDYALPLLFLFAFGTIWAYVLFHFVGPNIFKDFWLEKSIFGWGWSTGTVAMGLALLRIVDPELKSRTPEDYALAYIGVAPVDIIIVTFAPILFGLGFTWVIPLVLLLGAAVIIAIYKSAGWWGQSKHENTPS
;
A
#
# COMPACT_ATOMS: atom_id res chain seq x y z
N MET A 1 -30.68 -7.20 14.81
CA MET A 1 -29.26 -6.85 14.71
C MET A 1 -28.65 -7.21 16.05
N GLU A 2 -27.77 -8.21 16.12
CA GLU A 2 -27.07 -8.52 17.37
C GLU A 2 -26.16 -7.34 17.73
N ASN A 3 -26.29 -6.85 18.95
CA ASN A 3 -25.43 -5.80 19.48
C ASN A 3 -23.98 -6.29 19.49
N PHE A 4 -23.03 -5.38 19.22
CA PHE A 4 -21.62 -5.70 19.38
C PHE A 4 -21.36 -6.09 20.84
N THR A 5 -20.68 -7.22 21.06
CA THR A 5 -20.30 -7.64 22.41
C THR A 5 -18.79 -7.83 22.50
N ILE A 6 -18.27 -7.82 23.73
CA ILE A 6 -16.87 -8.20 24.00
C ILE A 6 -16.55 -9.60 23.46
N TRP A 7 -17.55 -10.49 23.37
CA TRP A 7 -17.40 -11.84 22.83
C TRP A 7 -17.35 -11.84 21.29
N SER A 8 -18.09 -10.95 20.63
CA SER A 8 -17.98 -10.73 19.18
C SER A 8 -16.55 -10.33 18.82
N LEU A 9 -15.97 -9.37 19.57
CA LEU A 9 -14.56 -8.98 19.44
C LEU A 9 -13.61 -10.17 19.60
N MET A 10 -13.78 -10.92 20.69
CA MET A 10 -12.91 -12.05 21.00
C MET A 10 -12.97 -13.13 19.90
N ILE A 11 -14.16 -13.51 19.43
CA ILE A 11 -14.33 -14.56 18.42
C ILE A 11 -13.69 -14.13 17.10
N ASP A 12 -14.00 -12.93 16.62
CA ASP A 12 -13.49 -12.44 15.34
C ASP A 12 -11.96 -12.34 15.34
N LEU A 13 -11.39 -11.76 16.40
CA LEU A 13 -9.94 -11.70 16.58
C LEU A 13 -9.32 -13.09 16.71
N SER A 14 -9.96 -14.02 17.41
CA SER A 14 -9.46 -15.39 17.58
C SER A 14 -9.41 -16.13 16.25
N ILE A 15 -10.47 -16.04 15.43
CA ILE A 15 -10.54 -16.68 14.12
C ILE A 15 -9.44 -16.11 13.22
N ILE A 16 -9.38 -14.79 13.04
CA ILE A 16 -8.34 -14.18 12.17
C ILE A 16 -6.93 -14.47 12.70
N SER A 17 -6.70 -14.42 14.01
CA SER A 17 -5.39 -14.76 14.58
C SER A 17 -5.02 -16.22 14.30
N GLY A 18 -5.97 -17.14 14.43
CA GLY A 18 -5.79 -18.54 14.04
C GLY A 18 -5.45 -18.70 12.56
N LEU A 19 -6.17 -17.99 11.68
CA LEU A 19 -5.90 -18.00 10.24
C LEU A 19 -4.54 -17.37 9.89
N LEU A 20 -4.10 -16.32 10.60
CA LEU A 20 -2.77 -15.73 10.45
C LEU A 20 -1.66 -16.72 10.83
N LEU A 21 -1.85 -17.49 11.90
CA LEU A 21 -0.92 -18.55 12.29
C LEU A 21 -0.87 -19.64 11.21
N VAL A 22 -2.03 -20.08 10.71
CA VAL A 22 -2.12 -21.05 9.60
C VAL A 22 -1.41 -20.50 8.36
N GLY A 23 -1.70 -19.26 7.95
CA GLY A 23 -1.06 -18.60 6.82
C GLY A 23 0.46 -18.50 6.97
N THR A 24 0.95 -18.24 8.18
CA THR A 24 2.38 -18.22 8.50
C THR A 24 3.02 -19.60 8.32
N ILE A 25 2.37 -20.66 8.81
CA ILE A 25 2.84 -22.04 8.65
C ILE A 25 2.84 -22.46 7.18
N LEU A 26 1.76 -22.16 6.46
CA LEU A 26 1.61 -22.46 5.04
C LEU A 26 2.71 -21.78 4.22
N ARG A 27 2.94 -20.48 4.44
CA ARG A 27 4.05 -19.74 3.83
C ARG A 27 5.40 -20.35 4.18
N ALA A 28 5.60 -20.82 5.40
CA ALA A 28 6.87 -21.40 5.83
C ALA A 28 7.14 -22.83 5.30
N LYS A 29 6.12 -23.62 5.00
CA LYS A 29 6.26 -25.05 4.70
C LYS A 29 5.85 -25.46 3.28
N VAL A 30 4.91 -24.76 2.65
CA VAL A 30 4.31 -25.19 1.38
C VAL A 30 5.01 -24.51 0.19
N LYS A 31 5.76 -25.31 -0.59
CA LYS A 31 6.65 -24.80 -1.64
C LYS A 31 5.95 -23.97 -2.73
N TRP A 32 4.73 -24.34 -3.12
CA TRP A 32 4.01 -23.59 -4.16
C TRP A 32 3.53 -22.23 -3.64
N ILE A 33 3.15 -22.12 -2.35
CA ILE A 33 2.80 -20.84 -1.71
C ILE A 33 4.05 -19.95 -1.59
N GLN A 34 5.20 -20.54 -1.25
CA GLN A 34 6.48 -19.81 -1.21
C GLN A 34 6.86 -19.20 -2.55
N ALA A 35 6.53 -19.89 -3.66
CA ALA A 35 6.79 -19.39 -5.00
C ALA A 35 5.92 -18.17 -5.35
N LEU A 36 4.79 -17.98 -4.67
CA LEU A 36 3.90 -16.83 -4.86
C LEU A 36 4.25 -15.62 -3.99
N PHE A 37 5.21 -15.73 -3.05
CA PHE A 37 5.61 -14.65 -2.13
C PHE A 37 4.45 -13.98 -1.35
N LEU A 38 3.29 -14.62 -1.26
CA LEU A 38 2.12 -14.04 -0.61
C LEU A 38 2.39 -13.84 0.90
N PRO A 39 2.05 -12.67 1.46
CA PRO A 39 2.01 -12.43 2.89
C PRO A 39 1.10 -13.42 3.63
N ALA A 40 1.41 -13.72 4.89
CA ALA A 40 0.60 -14.60 5.72
C ALA A 40 -0.83 -14.05 5.92
N SER A 41 -0.97 -12.74 6.03
CA SER A 41 -2.24 -12.03 6.13
C SER A 41 -3.13 -12.18 4.91
N MET A 42 -2.57 -12.21 3.70
CA MET A 42 -3.34 -12.51 2.48
C MET A 42 -3.80 -13.96 2.46
N ILE A 43 -2.94 -14.91 2.83
CA ILE A 43 -3.31 -16.33 2.89
C ILE A 43 -4.45 -16.52 3.91
N ALA A 44 -4.32 -15.90 5.08
CA ALA A 44 -5.36 -15.89 6.11
C ALA A 44 -6.68 -15.32 5.59
N GLY A 45 -6.61 -14.18 4.90
CA GLY A 45 -7.77 -13.53 4.26
C GLY A 45 -8.45 -14.42 3.21
N PHE A 46 -7.69 -15.10 2.34
CA PHE A 46 -8.26 -16.03 1.36
C PHE A 46 -8.95 -17.24 2.00
N ILE A 47 -8.35 -17.80 3.05
CA ILE A 47 -8.99 -18.88 3.82
C ILE A 47 -10.26 -18.33 4.50
N GLY A 48 -10.19 -17.13 5.08
CA GLY A 48 -11.32 -16.44 5.66
C GLY A 48 -12.46 -16.18 4.67
N LEU A 49 -12.14 -15.77 3.44
CA LEU A 49 -13.13 -15.56 2.38
C LEU A 49 -13.76 -16.87 1.92
N ALA A 50 -12.94 -17.90 1.70
CA ALA A 50 -13.41 -19.20 1.24
C ALA A 50 -14.29 -19.92 2.27
N PHE A 51 -13.92 -19.88 3.55
CA PHE A 51 -14.63 -20.59 4.62
C PHE A 51 -15.54 -19.69 5.45
N GLY A 52 -15.54 -18.37 5.23
CA GLY A 52 -16.40 -17.40 5.89
C GLY A 52 -17.76 -17.24 5.22
N PRO A 53 -18.54 -16.20 5.62
CA PRO A 53 -19.93 -16.02 5.20
C PRO A 53 -20.15 -15.92 3.69
N SER A 54 -19.21 -15.30 2.96
CA SER A 54 -19.30 -15.17 1.50
C SER A 54 -19.00 -16.47 0.75
N GLY A 55 -18.41 -17.48 1.41
CA GLY A 55 -18.01 -18.76 0.83
C GLY A 55 -18.80 -19.93 1.41
N PHE A 56 -18.11 -20.89 2.03
CA PHE A 56 -18.74 -22.09 2.62
C PHE A 56 -19.50 -21.84 3.92
N GLY A 57 -19.36 -20.66 4.55
CA GLY A 57 -20.09 -20.32 5.77
C GLY A 57 -19.76 -21.16 7.01
N ILE A 58 -18.53 -21.70 7.09
CA ILE A 58 -18.08 -22.60 8.18
C ILE A 58 -17.53 -21.81 9.36
N LEU A 59 -16.83 -20.69 9.10
CA LEU A 59 -16.22 -19.87 10.14
C LEU A 59 -17.27 -18.98 10.82
N PRO A 60 -17.45 -19.08 12.16
CA PRO A 60 -18.51 -18.37 12.88
C PRO A 60 -18.09 -16.93 13.21
N PHE A 61 -17.84 -16.12 12.18
CA PHE A 61 -17.62 -14.69 12.35
C PHE A 61 -18.87 -14.00 12.88
N SER A 62 -18.68 -12.95 13.67
CA SER A 62 -19.78 -12.08 14.07
C SER A 62 -20.33 -11.30 12.88
N ASN A 63 -21.54 -10.77 13.00
CA ASN A 63 -22.16 -9.94 11.98
C ASN A 63 -21.44 -8.59 11.73
N GLN A 64 -20.38 -8.29 12.49
CA GLN A 64 -19.66 -7.01 12.46
C GLN A 64 -18.19 -7.16 12.06
N PHE A 65 -17.76 -8.36 11.66
CA PHE A 65 -16.37 -8.60 11.28
C PHE A 65 -15.90 -7.79 10.05
N SER A 66 -16.82 -7.32 9.22
CA SER A 66 -16.53 -6.40 8.11
C SER A 66 -16.22 -4.97 8.56
N ALA A 67 -16.43 -4.62 9.84
CA ALA A 67 -16.14 -3.28 10.36
C ALA A 67 -14.68 -3.09 10.84
N TYR A 68 -13.95 -4.18 11.15
CA TYR A 68 -12.56 -4.08 11.64
C TYR A 68 -11.61 -3.34 10.69
N PRO A 69 -11.66 -3.52 9.35
CA PRO A 69 -10.78 -2.80 8.44
C PRO A 69 -10.82 -1.28 8.63
N GLY A 70 -12.00 -0.69 8.87
CA GLY A 70 -12.17 0.75 9.09
C GLY A 70 -11.50 1.25 10.38
N LEU A 71 -11.61 0.49 11.48
CA LEU A 71 -10.91 0.84 12.72
C LEU A 71 -9.38 0.65 12.58
N LEU A 72 -8.95 -0.43 11.95
CA LEU A 72 -7.54 -0.77 11.79
C LEU A 72 -6.83 0.22 10.85
N ILE A 73 -7.52 0.77 9.85
CA ILE A 73 -6.92 1.81 9.01
C ILE A 73 -6.70 3.11 9.77
N ALA A 74 -7.60 3.48 10.71
CA ALA A 74 -7.37 4.61 11.61
C ALA A 74 -6.14 4.39 12.50
N VAL A 75 -5.88 3.16 12.96
CA VAL A 75 -4.64 2.81 13.68
C VAL A 75 -3.39 3.05 12.84
N ILE A 76 -3.40 2.58 11.58
CA ILE A 76 -2.28 2.74 10.65
C ILE A 76 -2.02 4.24 10.40
N PHE A 77 -3.07 5.01 10.11
CA PHE A 77 -2.95 6.43 9.79
C PHE A 77 -2.61 7.29 11.01
N ALA A 78 -2.93 6.87 12.23
CA ALA A 78 -2.40 7.50 13.45
C ALA A 78 -0.91 7.18 13.65
N ALA A 79 -0.49 5.93 13.44
CA ALA A 79 0.87 5.48 13.68
C ALA A 79 1.90 6.10 12.74
N ILE A 80 1.57 6.30 11.45
CA ILE A 80 2.47 6.86 10.43
C ILE A 80 3.08 8.21 10.85
N PRO A 81 2.28 9.27 11.12
CA PRO A 81 2.84 10.58 11.47
C PRO A 81 3.51 10.59 12.83
N ILE A 82 3.02 9.82 13.80
CA ILE A 82 3.59 9.75 15.17
C ILE A 82 4.96 9.07 15.16
N GLY A 83 5.12 8.01 14.37
CA GLY A 83 6.41 7.33 14.18
C GLY A 83 7.37 8.06 13.24
N ALA A 84 6.97 9.18 12.62
CA ALA A 84 7.77 9.82 11.58
C ALA A 84 9.10 10.37 12.13
N ALA A 85 10.20 10.02 11.46
CA ALA A 85 11.53 10.55 11.74
C ALA A 85 11.66 12.06 11.42
N LYS A 86 12.70 12.70 11.95
CA LYS A 86 13.13 14.05 11.51
C LYS A 86 13.82 13.91 10.15
N VAL A 87 13.40 14.71 9.18
CA VAL A 87 13.95 14.67 7.80
C VAL A 87 14.73 15.95 7.53
N HIS A 88 15.97 15.79 7.04
CA HIS A 88 16.77 16.87 6.47
C HIS A 88 16.70 16.83 4.94
N LEU A 89 15.87 17.69 4.34
CA LEU A 89 15.58 17.73 2.89
C LEU A 89 16.80 18.03 2.00
N SER A 90 17.85 18.67 2.56
CA SER A 90 19.04 19.11 1.82
C SER A 90 20.01 17.99 1.44
N GLU A 91 19.96 16.82 2.09
CA GLU A 91 20.88 15.69 1.81
C GLU A 91 20.36 14.73 0.72
N VAL A 92 19.11 14.90 0.28
CA VAL A 92 18.36 13.91 -0.53
C VAL A 92 18.43 14.17 -2.04
N PHE A 93 18.68 15.40 -2.50
CA PHE A 93 18.34 15.77 -3.88
C PHE A 93 19.32 15.29 -4.97
N HIS A 94 20.63 15.26 -4.71
CA HIS A 94 21.62 15.04 -5.79
C HIS A 94 21.80 13.57 -6.15
N ARG A 95 21.78 12.66 -5.16
CA ARG A 95 22.00 11.21 -5.37
C ARG A 95 20.74 10.48 -5.85
N VAL A 96 19.56 11.00 -5.54
CA VAL A 96 18.31 10.23 -5.56
C VAL A 96 17.28 10.76 -6.56
N ARG A 97 17.62 11.81 -7.31
CA ARG A 97 16.73 12.49 -8.27
C ARG A 97 15.99 11.55 -9.21
N ASN A 98 16.70 10.58 -9.80
CA ASN A 98 16.10 9.65 -10.76
C ASN A 98 15.05 8.75 -10.10
N MET A 99 15.35 8.23 -8.90
CA MET A 99 14.40 7.42 -8.17
C MET A 99 13.21 8.24 -7.69
N PHE A 100 13.44 9.46 -7.17
CA PHE A 100 12.36 10.39 -6.81
C PHE A 100 11.44 10.71 -7.99
N SER A 101 12.01 11.07 -9.14
CA SER A 101 11.23 11.46 -10.32
C SER A 101 10.46 10.28 -10.89
N TYR A 102 11.08 9.09 -10.95
CA TYR A 102 10.39 7.87 -11.34
C TYR A 102 9.25 7.53 -10.38
N SER A 103 9.50 7.57 -9.07
CA SER A 103 8.49 7.32 -8.03
C SER A 103 7.32 8.30 -8.09
N MET A 104 7.58 9.57 -8.34
CA MET A 104 6.54 10.60 -8.54
C MET A 104 5.74 10.34 -9.81
N ILE A 105 6.40 10.08 -10.95
CA ILE A 105 5.68 9.76 -12.20
C ILE A 105 4.82 8.50 -12.02
N LEU A 106 5.37 7.47 -11.40
CA LEU A 106 4.68 6.22 -11.10
C LEU A 106 3.45 6.49 -10.23
N THR A 107 3.61 7.21 -9.12
CA THR A 107 2.52 7.54 -8.18
C THR A 107 1.43 8.35 -8.86
N LEU A 108 1.79 9.51 -9.41
CA LEU A 108 0.86 10.43 -10.03
C LEU A 108 0.14 9.81 -11.23
N SER A 109 0.85 9.06 -12.07
CA SER A 109 0.24 8.45 -13.25
C SER A 109 -0.67 7.28 -12.92
N MET A 110 -0.30 6.38 -11.99
CA MET A 110 -1.16 5.24 -11.61
C MET A 110 -2.50 5.70 -11.04
N TRP A 111 -2.49 6.72 -10.17
CA TRP A 111 -3.71 7.32 -9.64
C TRP A 111 -4.48 8.09 -10.71
N GLY A 112 -3.80 8.97 -11.45
CA GLY A 112 -4.46 9.85 -12.42
C GLY A 112 -5.01 9.11 -13.63
N ILE A 113 -4.27 8.15 -14.18
CA ILE A 113 -4.68 7.44 -15.40
C ILE A 113 -5.83 6.48 -15.15
N GLY A 114 -5.89 5.85 -13.97
CA GLY A 114 -7.00 4.98 -13.60
C GLY A 114 -8.32 5.75 -13.57
N VAL A 115 -8.33 6.92 -12.93
CA VAL A 115 -9.49 7.82 -12.91
C VAL A 115 -9.83 8.32 -14.31
N LEU A 116 -8.83 8.75 -15.09
CA LEU A 116 -9.07 9.24 -16.44
C LEU A 116 -9.68 8.16 -17.35
N PHE A 117 -9.16 6.94 -17.29
CA PHE A 117 -9.67 5.80 -18.05
C PHE A 117 -11.10 5.44 -17.65
N ALA A 118 -11.40 5.44 -16.35
CA ALA A 118 -12.77 5.21 -15.90
C ALA A 118 -13.73 6.29 -16.44
N LEU A 119 -13.38 7.57 -16.28
CA LEU A 119 -14.23 8.68 -16.71
C LEU A 119 -14.45 8.73 -18.23
N LEU A 120 -13.41 8.47 -19.04
CA LEU A 120 -13.49 8.57 -20.49
C LEU A 120 -13.98 7.30 -21.19
N ILE A 121 -13.74 6.13 -20.61
CA ILE A 121 -13.97 4.84 -21.28
C ILE A 121 -15.02 4.02 -20.52
N LEU A 122 -14.82 3.77 -19.22
CA LEU A 122 -15.72 2.87 -18.49
C LEU A 122 -17.09 3.51 -18.23
N ASN A 123 -17.15 4.73 -17.71
CA ASN A 123 -18.40 5.39 -17.36
C ASN A 123 -19.33 5.59 -18.57
N PRO A 124 -18.84 5.90 -19.79
CA PRO A 124 -19.70 5.92 -20.98
C PRO A 124 -20.20 4.53 -21.43
N ILE A 125 -19.44 3.46 -21.16
CA ILE A 125 -19.80 2.09 -21.54
C ILE A 125 -20.76 1.47 -20.50
N PHE A 126 -20.57 1.78 -19.23
CA PHE A 126 -21.31 1.26 -18.10
C PHE A 126 -22.02 2.41 -17.38
N SER A 127 -23.32 2.55 -17.62
CA SER A 127 -24.14 3.69 -17.19
C SER A 127 -24.22 3.88 -15.67
N ASP A 128 -23.99 2.83 -14.88
CA ASP A 128 -24.17 2.82 -13.42
C ASP A 128 -22.84 2.87 -12.64
N LEU A 129 -21.72 3.18 -13.29
CA LEU A 129 -20.44 3.29 -12.60
C LEU A 129 -20.28 4.64 -11.88
N PRO A 130 -19.93 4.63 -10.58
CA PRO A 130 -19.58 5.86 -9.86
C PRO A 130 -18.41 6.59 -10.52
N SER A 131 -18.43 7.92 -10.50
CA SER A 131 -17.34 8.74 -11.08
C SER A 131 -15.97 8.42 -10.49
N GLY A 132 -15.92 7.99 -9.22
CA GLY A 132 -14.73 7.59 -8.51
C GLY A 132 -14.21 6.19 -8.84
N PHE A 133 -14.85 5.43 -9.74
CA PHE A 133 -14.51 4.02 -10.00
C PHE A 133 -13.02 3.80 -10.31
N GLY A 134 -12.40 4.70 -11.08
CA GLY A 134 -10.99 4.59 -11.41
C GLY A 134 -10.01 4.77 -10.23
N LEU A 135 -10.46 5.33 -9.10
CA LEU A 135 -9.66 5.39 -7.86
C LEU A 135 -9.35 4.00 -7.30
N VAL A 136 -10.22 3.03 -7.57
CA VAL A 136 -10.03 1.62 -7.17
C VAL A 136 -8.71 1.07 -7.72
N LEU A 137 -8.28 1.50 -8.90
CA LEU A 137 -7.01 1.07 -9.48
C LEU A 137 -5.83 1.57 -8.67
N GLY A 138 -5.72 2.90 -8.48
CA GLY A 138 -4.61 3.50 -7.72
C GLY A 138 -4.58 2.98 -6.27
N ALA A 139 -5.76 2.86 -5.65
CA ALA A 139 -5.89 2.38 -4.28
C ALA A 139 -5.33 0.96 -4.10
N GLY A 140 -5.67 0.05 -5.02
CA GLY A 140 -5.26 -1.34 -4.93
C GLY A 140 -3.89 -1.64 -5.51
N PHE A 141 -3.63 -1.25 -6.77
CA PHE A 141 -2.41 -1.62 -7.49
C PHE A 141 -1.18 -0.89 -6.98
N LEU A 142 -1.28 0.37 -6.55
CA LEU A 142 -0.14 1.11 -6.04
C LEU A 142 -0.06 1.08 -4.51
N GLY A 143 -1.21 1.28 -3.87
CA GLY A 143 -1.30 1.45 -2.42
C GLY A 143 -1.43 0.16 -1.62
N GLY A 144 -1.87 -0.94 -2.24
CA GLY A 144 -2.15 -2.20 -1.56
C GLY A 144 -3.33 -2.10 -0.59
N HIS A 145 -3.48 -3.12 0.26
CA HIS A 145 -4.67 -3.30 1.11
C HIS A 145 -4.93 -2.17 2.10
N GLY A 146 -3.88 -1.56 2.68
CA GLY A 146 -4.04 -0.43 3.59
C GLY A 146 -4.67 0.78 2.89
N THR A 147 -4.09 1.19 1.76
CA THR A 147 -4.64 2.30 0.97
C THR A 147 -5.99 1.97 0.35
N ALA A 148 -6.19 0.72 -0.09
CA ALA A 148 -7.48 0.23 -0.55
C ALA A 148 -8.57 0.38 0.52
N ALA A 149 -8.26 0.04 1.78
CA ALA A 149 -9.19 0.25 2.88
C ALA A 149 -9.45 1.73 3.14
N ALA A 150 -8.43 2.59 3.13
CA ALA A 150 -8.60 4.04 3.32
C ALA A 150 -9.49 4.66 2.23
N ILE A 151 -9.21 4.37 0.96
CA ILE A 151 -10.03 4.86 -0.16
C ILE A 151 -11.42 4.25 -0.12
N GLY A 152 -11.53 2.94 0.08
CA GLY A 152 -12.81 2.24 0.16
C GLY A 152 -13.71 2.80 1.25
N GLU A 153 -13.17 3.02 2.44
CA GLU A 153 -13.88 3.66 3.55
C GLU A 153 -14.26 5.10 3.21
N GLY A 154 -13.33 5.88 2.65
CA GLY A 154 -13.60 7.27 2.27
C GLY A 154 -14.71 7.41 1.23
N LEU A 155 -14.71 6.53 0.22
CA LEU A 155 -15.73 6.51 -0.83
C LEU A 155 -17.08 5.98 -0.31
N ALA A 156 -17.06 5.02 0.62
CA ALA A 156 -18.28 4.56 1.30
C ALA A 156 -18.93 5.67 2.12
N HIS A 157 -18.14 6.48 2.84
CA HIS A 157 -18.64 7.68 3.52
C HIS A 157 -19.17 8.74 2.55
N ALA A 158 -18.59 8.84 1.34
CA ALA A 158 -19.08 9.69 0.28
C ALA A 158 -20.31 9.11 -0.48
N GLY A 159 -20.87 7.98 -0.03
CA GLY A 159 -22.11 7.40 -0.56
C GLY A 159 -21.95 6.14 -1.43
N TRP A 160 -20.73 5.68 -1.69
CA TRP A 160 -20.47 4.47 -2.50
C TRP A 160 -20.06 3.28 -1.62
N LYS A 161 -21.04 2.58 -1.05
CA LYS A 161 -20.83 1.54 -0.02
C LYS A 161 -19.99 0.36 -0.52
N GLU A 162 -20.10 0.02 -1.80
CA GLU A 162 -19.42 -1.10 -2.45
C GLU A 162 -17.92 -0.82 -2.68
N ALA A 163 -17.47 0.43 -2.53
CA ALA A 163 -16.09 0.83 -2.82
C ALA A 163 -15.04 0.03 -2.03
N MET A 164 -15.34 -0.34 -0.79
CA MET A 164 -14.45 -1.13 0.07
C MET A 164 -14.15 -2.50 -0.56
N ASP A 165 -15.17 -3.26 -0.92
CA ASP A 165 -15.03 -4.58 -1.52
C ASP A 165 -14.22 -4.52 -2.82
N LEU A 166 -14.49 -3.50 -3.65
CA LEU A 166 -13.83 -3.30 -4.95
C LEU A 166 -12.37 -2.88 -4.79
N ALA A 167 -12.06 -1.98 -3.86
CA ALA A 167 -10.70 -1.57 -3.55
C ALA A 167 -9.86 -2.73 -2.98
N MET A 168 -10.43 -3.51 -2.06
CA MET A 168 -9.77 -4.70 -1.48
C MET A 168 -9.54 -5.79 -2.53
N THR A 169 -10.48 -5.97 -3.45
CA THR A 169 -10.33 -6.84 -4.62
C THR A 169 -9.20 -6.35 -5.53
N SER A 170 -9.15 -5.04 -5.82
CA SER A 170 -8.08 -4.42 -6.61
C SER A 170 -6.70 -4.63 -6.01
N ALA A 171 -6.54 -4.45 -4.69
CA ALA A 171 -5.28 -4.72 -4.00
C ALA A 171 -4.84 -6.18 -4.10
N THR A 172 -5.81 -7.09 -4.03
CA THR A 172 -5.58 -8.54 -4.10
C THR A 172 -5.17 -8.97 -5.50
N VAL A 173 -5.90 -8.53 -6.54
CA VAL A 173 -5.58 -8.80 -7.94
C VAL A 173 -4.25 -8.17 -8.32
N GLY A 174 -3.99 -6.94 -7.87
CA GLY A 174 -2.72 -6.27 -8.03
C GLY A 174 -1.57 -7.16 -7.58
N ILE A 175 -1.53 -7.56 -6.30
CA ILE A 175 -0.40 -8.36 -5.79
C ILE A 175 -0.17 -9.66 -6.59
N LEU A 176 -1.24 -10.30 -7.07
CA LEU A 176 -1.11 -11.46 -7.97
C LEU A 176 -0.42 -11.08 -9.29
N ILE A 177 -0.80 -9.95 -9.90
CA ILE A 177 -0.17 -9.40 -11.11
C ILE A 177 1.28 -8.99 -10.86
N ALA A 178 1.58 -8.39 -9.71
CA ALA A 178 2.94 -8.04 -9.29
C ALA A 178 3.84 -9.27 -9.32
N VAL A 179 3.42 -10.35 -8.66
CA VAL A 179 4.21 -11.58 -8.56
C VAL A 179 4.25 -12.32 -9.90
N LEU A 180 3.11 -12.66 -10.49
CA LEU A 180 3.05 -13.48 -11.70
C LEU A 180 3.65 -12.75 -12.91
N GLY A 181 3.26 -11.48 -13.10
CA GLY A 181 3.80 -10.63 -14.15
C GLY A 181 5.26 -10.27 -13.90
N GLY A 182 5.66 -10.03 -12.65
CA GLY A 182 7.04 -9.74 -12.30
C GLY A 182 7.98 -10.91 -12.62
N LEU A 183 7.58 -12.13 -12.25
CA LEU A 183 8.33 -13.35 -12.60
C LEU A 183 8.41 -13.56 -14.12
N PHE A 184 7.34 -13.28 -14.85
CA PHE A 184 7.34 -13.32 -16.32
C PHE A 184 8.32 -12.30 -16.92
N LEU A 185 8.26 -11.03 -16.47
CA LEU A 185 9.14 -9.96 -16.93
C LEU A 185 10.62 -10.25 -16.63
N ILE A 186 10.90 -10.80 -15.45
CA ILE A 186 12.25 -11.23 -15.07
C ILE A 186 12.71 -12.32 -16.03
N LYS A 187 11.95 -13.42 -16.18
CA LYS A 187 12.30 -14.53 -17.07
C LYS A 187 12.58 -14.05 -18.50
N HIS A 188 11.68 -13.23 -19.05
CA HIS A 188 11.83 -12.66 -20.39
C HIS A 188 13.08 -11.79 -20.55
N SER A 189 13.45 -11.03 -19.50
CA SER A 189 14.62 -10.16 -19.51
C SER A 189 15.93 -10.94 -19.34
N THR A 190 15.91 -12.03 -18.58
CA THR A 190 17.03 -12.97 -18.43
C THR A 190 17.37 -13.67 -19.73
N GLU A 191 16.36 -14.18 -20.44
CA GLU A 191 16.52 -14.87 -21.73
C GLU A 191 17.15 -13.96 -22.80
N LYS A 192 17.01 -12.64 -22.64
CA LYS A 192 17.58 -11.62 -23.52
C LYS A 192 18.91 -11.02 -23.01
N GLY A 193 19.50 -11.57 -21.94
CA GLY A 193 20.77 -11.11 -21.38
C GLY A 193 20.75 -9.68 -20.81
N LYS A 194 19.57 -9.14 -20.47
CA LYS A 194 19.40 -7.73 -20.05
C LYS A 194 19.71 -7.47 -18.58
N THR A 195 20.17 -8.48 -17.84
CA THR A 195 20.23 -8.47 -16.37
C THR A 195 21.67 -8.53 -15.90
N LYS A 196 22.07 -7.70 -14.93
CA LYS A 196 23.47 -7.64 -14.50
C LYS A 196 23.85 -8.71 -13.46
N PHE A 197 22.89 -9.29 -12.71
CA PHE A 197 23.20 -10.10 -11.51
C PHE A 197 22.40 -11.40 -11.29
N ILE A 198 21.63 -11.91 -12.27
CA ILE A 198 20.57 -12.89 -11.98
C ILE A 198 21.02 -14.20 -11.33
N THR A 199 20.21 -14.61 -10.34
CA THR A 199 20.25 -15.91 -9.65
C THR A 199 18.94 -16.68 -9.89
N ASN A 200 19.02 -18.01 -9.92
CA ASN A 200 17.84 -18.89 -10.07
C ASN A 200 16.96 -18.82 -8.81
N PHE A 201 15.63 -18.98 -8.90
CA PHE A 201 14.70 -18.98 -7.74
C PHE A 201 15.15 -19.96 -6.64
N LYS A 202 15.74 -21.10 -7.03
CA LYS A 202 16.35 -22.06 -6.08
C LYS A 202 17.40 -21.42 -5.18
N ASN A 203 18.12 -20.41 -5.69
CA ASN A 203 19.23 -19.73 -5.02
C ASN A 203 18.78 -18.54 -4.17
N LEU A 204 17.48 -18.19 -4.16
CA LEU A 204 16.98 -17.13 -3.29
C LEU A 204 17.20 -17.47 -1.81
N PRO A 205 17.46 -16.46 -0.95
CA PRO A 205 17.51 -16.65 0.49
C PRO A 205 16.24 -17.30 1.04
N THR A 206 16.40 -18.27 1.95
CA THR A 206 15.28 -19.04 2.52
C THR A 206 14.29 -18.14 3.27
N GLU A 207 14.77 -17.07 3.90
CA GLU A 207 13.95 -16.08 4.60
C GLU A 207 12.97 -15.34 3.69
N LEU A 208 13.30 -15.13 2.42
CA LEU A 208 12.37 -14.47 1.48
C LEU A 208 11.26 -15.41 1.04
N LYS A 209 11.62 -16.67 0.81
CA LYS A 209 10.68 -17.72 0.40
C LYS A 209 9.74 -18.10 1.55
N SER A 210 10.32 -18.45 2.70
CA SER A 210 9.58 -18.98 3.85
C SER A 210 9.03 -17.90 4.80
N GLY A 211 9.56 -16.68 4.76
CA GLY A 211 9.30 -15.64 5.76
C GLY A 211 10.06 -15.82 7.08
N LEU A 212 10.82 -16.92 7.27
CA LEU A 212 11.52 -17.20 8.52
C LEU A 212 12.93 -16.62 8.55
N MET A 213 13.22 -15.77 9.53
CA MET A 213 14.52 -15.13 9.69
C MET A 213 15.54 -16.04 10.42
N PRO A 214 16.72 -16.31 9.81
CA PRO A 214 17.85 -16.97 10.48
C PRO A 214 18.29 -16.19 11.72
N LYS A 215 18.77 -16.90 12.75
CA LYS A 215 19.19 -16.28 14.02
C LYS A 215 20.16 -15.10 13.84
N SER A 216 21.12 -15.22 12.91
CA SER A 216 22.13 -14.21 12.62
C SER A 216 21.60 -12.94 11.92
N LYS A 217 20.40 -12.98 11.35
CA LYS A 217 19.78 -11.87 10.63
C LYS A 217 18.59 -11.25 11.37
N ARG A 218 18.37 -11.62 12.64
CA ARG A 218 17.28 -11.07 13.46
C ARG A 218 17.66 -9.69 13.98
N PHE A 219 16.67 -8.81 14.06
CA PHE A 219 16.82 -7.44 14.57
C PHE A 219 15.96 -7.25 15.82
N TYR A 220 16.36 -6.31 16.67
CA TYR A 220 15.54 -5.86 17.80
C TYR A 220 14.29 -5.11 17.30
N MET A 221 13.17 -5.33 17.98
CA MET A 221 11.85 -4.84 17.59
C MET A 221 11.68 -3.32 17.81
N GLY A 222 12.39 -2.75 18.78
CA GLY A 222 12.43 -1.33 19.14
C GLY A 222 13.31 -1.10 20.37
N GLN A 223 13.47 0.15 20.78
CA GLN A 223 14.13 0.52 22.04
C GLN A 223 13.10 0.72 23.16
N GLU A 224 13.45 0.33 24.38
CA GLU A 224 12.65 0.66 25.56
C GLU A 224 12.93 2.13 25.94
N THR A 225 11.94 2.99 25.73
CA THR A 225 12.09 4.44 25.94
C THR A 225 11.76 4.87 27.37
N VAL A 226 11.08 4.01 28.13
CA VAL A 226 10.66 4.25 29.52
C VAL A 226 10.93 3.01 30.36
N SER A 227 11.06 3.20 31.68
CA SER A 227 11.20 2.06 32.60
C SER A 227 9.88 1.28 32.70
N SER A 228 9.94 -0.04 32.53
CA SER A 228 8.81 -0.96 32.73
C SER A 228 8.24 -0.93 34.16
N SER A 229 8.99 -0.37 35.13
CA SER A 229 8.47 -0.11 36.48
C SER A 229 7.48 1.06 36.55
N SER A 230 7.48 1.94 35.54
CA SER A 230 6.56 3.08 35.42
C SER A 230 5.37 2.70 34.54
N ILE A 231 5.66 2.28 33.31
CA ILE A 231 4.69 1.78 32.35
C ILE A 231 5.45 0.87 31.37
N ASP A 232 4.83 -0.23 30.97
CA ASP A 232 5.40 -1.05 29.91
C ASP A 232 5.57 -0.21 28.63
N PRO A 233 6.76 -0.21 27.99
CA PRO A 233 6.99 0.59 26.79
C PRO A 233 5.99 0.34 25.67
N LEU A 234 5.55 -0.91 25.46
CA LEU A 234 4.54 -1.22 24.45
C LEU A 234 3.19 -0.60 24.81
N VAL A 235 2.81 -0.65 26.10
CA VAL A 235 1.57 -0.02 26.59
C VAL A 235 1.58 1.49 26.38
N LEU A 236 2.72 2.17 26.59
CA LEU A 236 2.84 3.60 26.29
C LEU A 236 2.48 3.91 24.82
N HIS A 237 3.05 3.15 23.88
CA HIS A 237 2.83 3.39 22.46
C HIS A 237 1.40 3.05 22.04
N LEU A 238 0.84 1.95 22.56
CA LEU A 238 -0.57 1.59 22.34
C LEU A 238 -1.53 2.64 22.93
N ALA A 239 -1.21 3.19 24.10
CA ALA A 239 -2.02 4.23 24.74
C ALA A 239 -2.04 5.53 23.93
N ILE A 240 -0.90 5.96 23.36
CA ILE A 240 -0.82 7.11 22.46
C ILE A 240 -1.75 6.92 21.26
N ILE A 241 -1.68 5.76 20.61
CA ILE A 241 -2.50 5.45 19.43
C ILE A 241 -3.98 5.40 19.80
N ALA A 242 -4.34 4.69 20.85
CA ALA A 242 -5.73 4.59 21.32
C ALA A 242 -6.29 5.98 21.69
N PHE A 243 -5.48 6.83 22.32
CA PHE A 243 -5.87 8.21 22.66
C PHE A 243 -6.14 9.03 21.39
N VAL A 244 -5.23 9.02 20.42
CA VAL A 244 -5.39 9.78 19.16
C VAL A 244 -6.62 9.31 18.39
N ILE A 245 -6.87 8.01 18.29
CA ILE A 245 -8.07 7.46 17.65
C ILE A 245 -9.33 7.83 18.41
N GLY A 246 -9.31 7.74 19.75
CA GLY A 246 -10.44 8.14 20.59
C GLY A 246 -10.83 9.60 20.37
N VAL A 247 -9.87 10.52 20.40
CA VAL A 247 -10.12 11.94 20.09
C VAL A 247 -10.61 12.11 18.65
N SER A 248 -10.05 11.36 17.70
CA SER A 248 -10.49 11.41 16.29
C SER A 248 -11.94 10.99 16.14
N TYR A 249 -12.39 9.96 16.85
CA TYR A 249 -13.77 9.49 16.86
C TYR A 249 -14.72 10.59 17.37
N TRP A 250 -14.39 11.23 18.50
CA TRP A 250 -15.18 12.34 19.04
C TRP A 250 -15.29 13.52 18.05
N ILE A 251 -14.17 13.91 17.43
CA ILE A 251 -14.15 14.99 16.44
C ILE A 251 -14.96 14.62 15.19
N THR A 252 -14.81 13.38 14.71
CA THR A 252 -15.51 12.90 13.52
C THR A 252 -17.02 12.95 13.71
N ASN A 253 -17.51 12.48 14.86
CA ASN A 253 -18.94 12.54 15.20
C ASN A 253 -19.42 13.98 15.35
N SER A 254 -18.69 14.82 16.09
CA SER A 254 -19.05 16.23 16.28
C SER A 254 -19.10 17.01 14.96
N LEU A 255 -18.18 16.72 14.03
CA LEU A 255 -18.14 17.37 12.73
C LEU A 255 -19.31 16.92 11.83
N SER A 256 -19.66 15.64 11.91
CA SER A 256 -20.81 15.07 11.19
C SER A 256 -22.13 15.69 11.66
N ASP A 257 -22.25 16.00 12.95
CA ASP A 257 -23.41 16.71 13.50
C ASP A 257 -23.48 18.19 13.04
N LEU A 258 -22.32 18.85 12.91
CA LEU A 258 -22.22 20.28 12.58
C LEU A 258 -22.38 20.55 11.07
N ILE A 259 -21.82 19.68 10.23
CA ILE A 259 -21.86 19.82 8.77
C ILE A 259 -22.34 18.48 8.16
N PRO A 260 -23.66 18.20 8.18
CA PRO A 260 -24.19 16.93 7.68
C PRO A 260 -23.87 16.65 6.21
N SER A 261 -23.53 17.69 5.43
CA SER A 261 -23.15 17.60 4.02
C SER A 261 -21.69 17.17 3.79
N VAL A 262 -20.86 17.13 4.84
CA VAL A 262 -19.43 16.75 4.73
C VAL A 262 -19.13 15.67 5.76
N SER A 263 -19.07 14.42 5.30
CA SER A 263 -18.60 13.30 6.11
C SER A 263 -17.08 13.15 5.98
N VAL A 264 -16.36 13.25 7.09
CA VAL A 264 -14.90 13.08 7.12
C VAL A 264 -14.57 11.70 7.69
N PRO A 265 -13.83 10.84 6.97
CA PRO A 265 -13.48 9.52 7.48
C PRO A 265 -12.61 9.56 8.74
N LEU A 266 -12.80 8.61 9.65
CA LEU A 266 -12.08 8.53 10.92
C LEU A 266 -10.55 8.52 10.72
N PHE A 267 -10.05 7.75 9.76
CA PHE A 267 -8.62 7.67 9.48
C PHE A 267 -8.01 9.01 9.04
N SER A 268 -8.79 9.86 8.36
CA SER A 268 -8.32 11.18 7.91
C SER A 268 -8.15 12.11 9.10
N VAL A 269 -9.10 12.10 10.04
CA VAL A 269 -8.98 12.84 11.31
C VAL A 269 -7.82 12.30 12.14
N ALA A 270 -7.68 10.96 12.24
CA ALA A 270 -6.58 10.30 12.95
C ALA A 270 -5.21 10.67 12.40
N PHE A 271 -5.08 10.79 11.09
CA PHE A 271 -3.84 11.24 10.46
C PHE A 271 -3.48 12.69 10.83
N VAL A 272 -4.44 13.61 10.73
CA VAL A 272 -4.24 15.02 11.08
C VAL A 272 -3.92 15.19 12.56
N LEU A 273 -4.64 14.48 13.45
CA LEU A 273 -4.34 14.49 14.88
C LEU A 273 -3.02 13.82 15.21
N GLY A 274 -2.63 12.77 14.48
CA GLY A 274 -1.31 12.15 14.62
C GLY A 274 -0.18 13.12 14.25
N LEU A 275 -0.34 13.91 13.18
CA LEU A 275 0.59 14.99 12.83
C LEU A 275 0.66 16.07 13.92
N LEU A 276 -0.50 16.49 14.43
CA LEU A 276 -0.58 17.47 15.49
C LEU A 276 0.07 16.96 16.78
N PHE A 277 -0.21 15.72 17.16
CA PHE A 277 0.40 15.05 18.31
C PHE A 277 1.92 15.01 18.16
N GLN A 278 2.42 14.59 17.00
CA GLN A 278 3.85 14.54 16.75
C GLN A 278 4.51 15.93 16.78
N ALA A 279 3.84 16.95 16.23
CA ALA A 279 4.33 18.33 16.28
C ALA A 279 4.40 18.86 17.72
N ILE A 280 3.38 18.57 18.55
CA ILE A 280 3.36 18.94 19.97
C ILE A 280 4.47 18.21 20.72
N SER A 281 4.61 16.89 20.55
CA SER A 281 5.65 16.08 21.20
C SER A 281 7.05 16.59 20.90
N ARG A 282 7.34 16.94 19.63
CA ARG A 282 8.62 17.55 19.25
C ARG A 282 8.83 18.94 19.87
N ARG A 283 7.77 19.73 20.00
CA ARG A 283 7.83 21.07 20.59
C ARG A 283 8.17 21.02 22.09
N ILE A 284 7.66 20.03 22.81
CA ILE A 284 7.93 19.81 24.23
C ILE A 284 9.10 18.84 24.49
N LYS A 285 9.76 18.36 23.41
CA LYS A 285 10.89 17.42 23.45
C LYS A 285 10.55 16.06 24.08
N SER A 286 9.29 15.63 24.03
CA SER A 286 8.87 14.30 24.47
C SER A 286 8.91 13.26 23.35
N ASP A 287 9.26 13.65 22.12
CA ASP A 287 9.41 12.75 20.98
C ASP A 287 10.50 11.69 21.19
N GLU A 288 11.46 11.94 22.08
CA GLU A 288 12.50 10.98 22.49
C GLU A 288 11.92 9.73 23.20
N TYR A 289 10.70 9.84 23.74
CA TYR A 289 10.02 8.71 24.39
C TYR A 289 9.18 7.86 23.43
N ILE A 290 9.09 8.27 22.17
CA ILE A 290 8.33 7.57 21.12
C ILE A 290 9.33 6.84 20.22
N ASP A 291 9.44 5.52 20.38
CA ASP A 291 10.27 4.68 19.53
C ASP A 291 9.59 4.49 18.17
N GLN A 292 10.28 4.95 17.13
CA GLN A 292 9.82 4.83 15.74
C GLN A 292 9.56 3.38 15.35
N ARG A 293 10.43 2.43 15.73
CA ARG A 293 10.26 1.02 15.31
C ARG A 293 9.04 0.41 15.99
N VAL A 294 8.78 0.71 17.25
CA VAL A 294 7.57 0.24 17.95
C VAL A 294 6.31 0.79 17.25
N MET A 295 6.27 2.09 16.91
CA MET A 295 5.15 2.65 16.13
C MET A 295 4.99 1.99 14.76
N GLU A 296 6.09 1.73 14.04
CA GLU A 296 6.07 0.98 12.78
C GLU A 296 5.54 -0.45 12.95
N ARG A 297 5.86 -1.14 14.07
CA ARG A 297 5.33 -2.48 14.37
C ARG A 297 3.84 -2.46 14.73
N ILE A 298 3.36 -1.44 15.43
CA ILE A 298 1.93 -1.27 15.70
C ILE A 298 1.18 -1.08 14.37
N GLY A 299 1.66 -0.18 13.51
CA GLY A 299 1.08 0.03 12.17
C GLY A 299 1.14 -1.22 11.29
N GLY A 300 2.27 -1.94 11.31
CA GLY A 300 2.43 -3.21 10.59
C GLY A 300 1.49 -4.31 11.09
N THR A 301 1.30 -4.42 12.41
CA THR A 301 0.37 -5.37 13.02
C THR A 301 -1.06 -5.05 12.61
N ALA A 302 -1.47 -3.79 12.71
CA ALA A 302 -2.78 -3.33 12.26
C ALA A 302 -3.01 -3.61 10.77
N THR A 303 -1.98 -3.45 9.94
CA THR A 303 -2.02 -3.77 8.50
C THR A 303 -2.26 -5.26 8.24
N ASP A 304 -1.58 -6.16 8.95
CA ASP A 304 -1.77 -7.60 8.76
C ASP A 304 -3.17 -8.06 9.15
N PHE A 305 -3.70 -7.54 10.26
CA PHE A 305 -5.10 -7.79 10.64
C PHE A 305 -6.08 -7.17 9.64
N LEU A 306 -5.81 -5.95 9.16
CA LEU A 306 -6.66 -5.26 8.19
C LEU A 306 -6.75 -6.05 6.89
N VAL A 307 -5.61 -6.52 6.37
CA VAL A 307 -5.55 -7.33 5.15
C VAL A 307 -6.37 -8.61 5.34
N ALA A 308 -6.17 -9.31 6.47
CA ALA A 308 -6.85 -10.57 6.74
C ALA A 308 -8.37 -10.39 6.88
N PHE A 309 -8.82 -9.45 7.71
CA PHE A 309 -10.24 -9.12 7.87
C PHE A 309 -10.84 -8.63 6.56
N GLY A 310 -10.19 -7.68 5.90
CA GLY A 310 -10.75 -7.01 4.76
C GLY A 310 -10.85 -7.91 3.52
N ILE A 311 -9.96 -8.89 3.33
CA ILE A 311 -10.14 -9.93 2.30
C ILE A 311 -11.24 -10.91 2.73
N ALA A 312 -11.23 -11.35 3.99
CA ALA A 312 -12.22 -12.31 4.49
C ALA A 312 -13.66 -11.76 4.43
N SER A 313 -13.82 -10.45 4.52
CA SER A 313 -15.12 -9.77 4.49
C SER A 313 -15.58 -9.33 3.10
N ILE A 314 -14.84 -9.63 2.03
CA ILE A 314 -15.23 -9.23 0.66
C ILE A 314 -16.60 -9.83 0.33
N ASN A 315 -17.53 -8.98 -0.10
CA ASN A 315 -18.79 -9.43 -0.67
C ASN A 315 -18.59 -9.89 -2.12
N ILE A 316 -18.63 -11.21 -2.34
CA ILE A 316 -18.42 -11.79 -3.68
C ILE A 316 -19.50 -11.35 -4.67
N THR A 317 -20.73 -11.12 -4.23
CA THR A 317 -21.82 -10.64 -5.09
C THR A 317 -21.49 -9.27 -5.67
N VAL A 318 -21.01 -8.35 -4.83
CA VAL A 318 -20.55 -7.02 -5.26
C VAL A 318 -19.42 -7.14 -6.28
N VAL A 319 -18.45 -8.03 -6.05
CA VAL A 319 -17.34 -8.23 -7.00
C VAL A 319 -17.84 -8.77 -8.35
N ILE A 320 -18.83 -9.66 -8.33
CA ILE A 320 -19.44 -10.21 -9.55
C ILE A 320 -20.18 -9.12 -10.33
N ASP A 321 -20.94 -8.27 -9.64
CA ASP A 321 -21.71 -7.18 -10.26
C ASP A 321 -20.79 -6.18 -11.00
N TYR A 322 -19.59 -5.96 -10.47
CA TYR A 322 -18.57 -5.08 -11.07
C TYR A 322 -17.50 -5.84 -11.88
N ALA A 323 -17.63 -7.15 -12.10
CA ALA A 323 -16.55 -7.98 -12.62
C ALA A 323 -16.02 -7.50 -13.98
N LEU A 324 -16.90 -7.10 -14.89
CA LEU A 324 -16.51 -6.66 -16.23
C LEU A 324 -15.82 -5.27 -16.23
N PRO A 325 -16.37 -4.22 -15.57
CA PRO A 325 -15.65 -2.97 -15.32
C PRO A 325 -14.28 -3.17 -14.64
N LEU A 326 -14.21 -4.02 -13.61
CA LEU A 326 -12.96 -4.31 -12.91
C LEU A 326 -11.94 -4.99 -13.83
N LEU A 327 -12.37 -5.96 -14.63
CA LEU A 327 -11.50 -6.64 -15.59
C LEU A 327 -10.84 -5.64 -16.55
N PHE A 328 -11.63 -4.72 -17.13
CA PHE A 328 -11.08 -3.69 -18.01
C PHE A 328 -10.14 -2.73 -17.28
N LEU A 329 -10.51 -2.30 -16.07
CA LEU A 329 -9.68 -1.40 -15.25
C LEU A 329 -8.33 -2.05 -14.88
N PHE A 330 -8.34 -3.32 -14.47
CA PHE A 330 -7.13 -4.05 -14.08
C PHE A 330 -6.24 -4.41 -15.28
N ALA A 331 -6.84 -4.79 -16.41
CA ALA A 331 -6.10 -4.99 -17.65
C ALA A 331 -5.40 -3.70 -18.09
N PHE A 332 -6.12 -2.58 -18.07
CA PHE A 332 -5.56 -1.27 -18.36
C PHE A 332 -4.43 -0.88 -17.40
N GLY A 333 -4.66 -1.03 -16.09
CA GLY A 333 -3.64 -0.74 -15.08
C GLY A 333 -2.37 -1.57 -15.22
N THR A 334 -2.51 -2.83 -15.60
CA THR A 334 -1.37 -3.73 -15.86
C THR A 334 -0.59 -3.30 -17.09
N ILE A 335 -1.29 -2.92 -18.17
CA ILE A 335 -0.67 -2.37 -19.38
C ILE A 335 0.07 -1.07 -19.04
N TRP A 336 -0.53 -0.19 -18.23
CA TRP A 336 0.11 1.06 -17.84
C TRP A 336 1.34 0.83 -16.96
N ALA A 337 1.27 -0.06 -15.97
CA ALA A 337 2.42 -0.47 -15.17
C ALA A 337 3.55 -1.06 -16.05
N TYR A 338 3.19 -1.80 -17.11
CA TYR A 338 4.17 -2.29 -18.08
C TYR A 338 4.81 -1.15 -18.88
N VAL A 339 4.05 -0.12 -19.26
CA VAL A 339 4.59 1.10 -19.89
C VAL A 339 5.54 1.81 -18.95
N LEU A 340 5.22 1.94 -17.67
CA LEU A 340 6.13 2.53 -16.67
C LEU A 340 7.43 1.72 -16.57
N PHE A 341 7.32 0.40 -16.47
CA PHE A 341 8.46 -0.52 -16.43
C PHE A 341 9.34 -0.45 -17.69
N HIS A 342 8.74 -0.55 -18.88
CA HIS A 342 9.46 -0.75 -20.13
C HIS A 342 9.84 0.56 -20.84
N PHE A 343 9.06 1.62 -20.66
CA PHE A 343 9.30 2.89 -21.33
C PHE A 343 9.84 3.94 -20.36
N VAL A 344 9.17 4.23 -19.26
CA VAL A 344 9.62 5.30 -18.34
C VAL A 344 10.91 4.89 -17.62
N GLY A 345 10.99 3.64 -17.15
CA GLY A 345 12.14 3.08 -16.46
C GLY A 345 13.48 3.28 -17.18
N PRO A 346 13.69 2.73 -18.39
CA PRO A 346 14.94 2.89 -19.14
C PRO A 346 15.27 4.33 -19.54
N ASN A 347 14.27 5.20 -19.65
CA ASN A 347 14.49 6.60 -19.99
C ASN A 347 14.93 7.45 -18.79
N ILE A 348 14.68 7.00 -17.55
CA ILE A 348 15.09 7.70 -16.32
C ILE A 348 16.32 7.05 -15.68
N PHE A 349 16.38 5.72 -15.66
CA PHE A 349 17.47 4.97 -15.06
C PHE A 349 18.53 4.62 -16.11
N LYS A 350 19.72 5.23 -16.00
CA LYS A 350 20.87 4.91 -16.85
C LYS A 350 21.58 3.65 -16.38
N ASP A 351 21.78 3.53 -15.07
CA ASP A 351 22.36 2.36 -14.42
C ASP A 351 21.30 1.50 -13.75
N PHE A 352 21.48 0.17 -13.85
CA PHE A 352 20.62 -0.82 -13.21
C PHE A 352 19.13 -0.60 -13.51
N TRP A 353 18.82 -0.20 -14.76
CA TRP A 353 17.47 0.20 -15.14
C TRP A 353 16.47 -0.94 -14.94
N LEU A 354 16.88 -2.19 -15.19
CA LEU A 354 16.00 -3.34 -15.07
C LEU A 354 15.69 -3.61 -13.59
N GLU A 355 16.71 -3.58 -12.73
CA GLU A 355 16.57 -3.79 -11.28
C GLU A 355 15.69 -2.69 -10.65
N LYS A 356 15.91 -1.42 -11.03
CA LYS A 356 15.10 -0.29 -10.55
C LYS A 356 13.68 -0.31 -11.10
N SER A 357 13.51 -0.69 -12.37
CA SER A 357 12.18 -0.74 -13.00
C SER A 357 11.37 -1.94 -12.53
N ILE A 358 11.97 -3.11 -12.28
CA ILE A 358 11.24 -4.28 -11.76
C ILE A 358 10.76 -4.04 -10.32
N PHE A 359 11.54 -3.30 -9.53
CA PHE A 359 11.08 -2.78 -8.25
C PHE A 359 9.83 -1.90 -8.44
N GLY A 360 9.89 -0.97 -9.42
CA GLY A 360 8.76 -0.13 -9.80
C GLY A 360 7.52 -0.90 -10.28
N TRP A 361 7.71 -1.97 -11.06
CA TRP A 361 6.62 -2.88 -11.47
C TRP A 361 5.94 -3.47 -10.23
N GLY A 362 6.71 -4.08 -9.33
CA GLY A 362 6.15 -4.71 -8.13
C GLY A 362 5.46 -3.73 -7.20
N TRP A 363 5.93 -2.47 -7.15
CA TRP A 363 5.28 -1.41 -6.39
C TRP A 363 3.99 -0.91 -7.06
N SER A 364 4.03 -0.59 -8.35
CA SER A 364 2.87 -0.08 -9.11
C SER A 364 1.77 -1.11 -9.37
N THR A 365 2.05 -2.39 -9.14
CA THR A 365 1.05 -3.46 -9.24
C THR A 365 0.81 -4.15 -7.91
N GLY A 366 1.42 -3.74 -6.80
CA GLY A 366 1.00 -4.26 -5.50
C GLY A 366 1.45 -3.36 -4.36
N THR A 367 2.67 -3.60 -3.89
CA THR A 367 3.24 -2.85 -2.77
C THR A 367 4.75 -2.75 -2.92
N VAL A 368 5.35 -1.83 -2.18
CA VAL A 368 6.81 -1.73 -2.02
C VAL A 368 7.44 -3.06 -1.62
N ALA A 369 6.75 -3.86 -0.79
CA ALA A 369 7.21 -5.18 -0.40
C ALA A 369 7.30 -6.15 -1.59
N MET A 370 6.36 -6.09 -2.53
CA MET A 370 6.40 -6.87 -3.77
C MET A 370 7.50 -6.38 -4.71
N GLY A 371 7.69 -5.06 -4.81
CA GLY A 371 8.85 -4.48 -5.51
C GLY A 371 10.18 -5.01 -4.96
N LEU A 372 10.34 -5.04 -3.63
CA LEU A 372 11.55 -5.55 -2.98
C LEU A 372 11.72 -7.07 -3.16
N ALA A 373 10.63 -7.83 -3.12
CA ALA A 373 10.66 -9.27 -3.33
C ALA A 373 11.17 -9.61 -4.74
N LEU A 374 10.62 -8.96 -5.77
CA LEU A 374 11.05 -9.12 -7.17
C LEU A 374 12.48 -8.62 -7.39
N LEU A 375 12.84 -7.47 -6.80
CA LEU A 375 14.19 -6.94 -6.87
C LEU A 375 15.22 -7.95 -6.36
N ARG A 376 14.95 -8.63 -5.24
CA ARG A 376 15.89 -9.62 -4.69
C ARG A 376 16.06 -10.88 -5.54
N ILE A 377 15.23 -11.09 -6.56
CA ILE A 377 15.42 -12.14 -7.58
C ILE A 377 16.50 -11.72 -8.58
N VAL A 378 16.49 -10.45 -8.98
CA VAL A 378 17.43 -9.93 -9.98
C VAL A 378 18.69 -9.31 -9.38
N ASP A 379 18.64 -8.89 -8.12
CA ASP A 379 19.72 -8.28 -7.36
C ASP A 379 19.67 -8.70 -5.87
N PRO A 380 20.06 -9.94 -5.52
CA PRO A 380 19.95 -10.47 -4.15
C PRO A 380 20.85 -9.76 -3.14
N GLU A 381 22.00 -9.26 -3.59
CA GLU A 381 22.99 -8.56 -2.77
C GLU A 381 22.73 -7.04 -2.72
N LEU A 382 21.66 -6.56 -3.37
CA LEU A 382 21.24 -5.15 -3.42
C LEU A 382 22.33 -4.21 -3.94
N LYS A 383 23.15 -4.68 -4.89
CA LYS A 383 24.25 -3.90 -5.50
C LYS A 383 23.74 -2.69 -6.29
N SER A 384 22.52 -2.73 -6.80
CA SER A 384 21.87 -1.62 -7.48
C SER A 384 21.52 -0.45 -6.54
N ARG A 385 21.60 -0.66 -5.21
CA ARG A 385 21.19 0.29 -4.16
C ARG A 385 19.74 0.77 -4.27
N THR A 386 18.90 0.06 -5.04
CA THR A 386 17.50 0.43 -5.28
C THR A 386 16.70 0.67 -3.99
N PRO A 387 16.81 -0.14 -2.91
CA PRO A 387 16.05 0.12 -1.69
C PRO A 387 16.52 1.36 -0.93
N GLU A 388 17.83 1.64 -0.94
CA GLU A 388 18.40 2.85 -0.33
C GLU A 388 17.93 4.10 -1.08
N ASP A 389 18.04 4.07 -2.41
CA ASP A 389 17.58 5.15 -3.28
C ASP A 389 16.05 5.35 -3.13
N TYR A 390 15.27 4.26 -3.06
CA TYR A 390 13.84 4.34 -2.84
C TYR A 390 13.51 4.97 -1.49
N ALA A 391 14.13 4.51 -0.40
CA ALA A 391 13.82 4.99 0.95
C ALA A 391 14.02 6.51 1.06
N LEU A 392 15.12 7.02 0.49
CA LEU A 392 15.40 8.46 0.46
C LEU A 392 14.42 9.22 -0.45
N ALA A 393 14.13 8.70 -1.65
CA ALA A 393 13.16 9.30 -2.57
C ALA A 393 11.75 9.35 -1.97
N TYR A 394 11.34 8.28 -1.30
CA TYR A 394 9.98 8.11 -0.79
C TYR A 394 9.65 9.11 0.31
N ILE A 395 10.64 9.64 1.04
CA ILE A 395 10.41 10.72 1.99
C ILE A 395 9.73 11.94 1.34
N GLY A 396 10.09 12.27 0.08
CA GLY A 396 9.45 13.34 -0.67
C GLY A 396 8.15 12.92 -1.37
N VAL A 397 7.98 11.64 -1.68
CA VAL A 397 6.78 11.10 -2.35
C VAL A 397 5.65 10.87 -1.35
N ALA A 398 5.97 10.43 -0.14
CA ALA A 398 4.99 10.06 0.89
C ALA A 398 3.98 11.17 1.18
N PRO A 399 4.36 12.47 1.34
CA PRO A 399 3.38 13.53 1.51
C PRO A 399 2.38 13.64 0.35
N VAL A 400 2.83 13.40 -0.88
CA VAL A 400 1.97 13.45 -2.07
C VAL A 400 1.00 12.28 -2.07
N ASP A 401 1.47 11.07 -1.78
CA ASP A 401 0.62 9.88 -1.70
C ASP A 401 -0.43 10.01 -0.59
N ILE A 402 -0.03 10.51 0.59
CA ILE A 402 -0.93 10.85 1.70
C ILE A 402 -2.00 11.85 1.27
N ILE A 403 -1.62 12.95 0.58
CA ILE A 403 -2.58 13.95 0.09
C ILE A 403 -3.59 13.30 -0.87
N ILE A 404 -3.13 12.45 -1.78
CA ILE A 404 -4.04 11.75 -2.71
C ILE A 404 -5.02 10.89 -1.93
N VAL A 405 -4.54 10.07 -1.00
CA VAL A 405 -5.40 9.16 -0.24
C VAL A 405 -6.42 9.89 0.65
N THR A 406 -6.00 11.00 1.27
CA THR A 406 -6.89 11.80 2.12
C THR A 406 -7.93 12.57 1.31
N PHE A 407 -7.52 13.24 0.22
CA PHE A 407 -8.40 14.20 -0.46
C PHE A 407 -9.15 13.63 -1.66
N ALA A 408 -8.70 12.52 -2.27
CA ALA A 408 -9.40 11.95 -3.43
C ALA A 408 -10.85 11.53 -3.11
N PRO A 409 -11.17 10.86 -1.98
CA PRO A 409 -12.56 10.55 -1.63
C PRO A 409 -13.42 11.80 -1.38
N ILE A 410 -12.83 12.85 -0.80
CA ILE A 410 -13.51 14.13 -0.56
C ILE A 410 -13.85 14.80 -1.89
N LEU A 411 -12.90 14.87 -2.82
CA LEU A 411 -13.13 15.44 -4.15
C LEU A 411 -14.17 14.64 -4.94
N PHE A 412 -14.21 13.32 -4.78
CA PHE A 412 -15.28 12.48 -5.31
C PHE A 412 -16.64 12.85 -4.71
N GLY A 413 -16.76 12.91 -3.39
CA GLY A 413 -18.02 13.24 -2.71
C GLY A 413 -18.55 14.64 -3.05
N LEU A 414 -17.66 15.60 -3.33
CA LEU A 414 -18.01 16.95 -3.78
C LEU A 414 -18.32 17.03 -5.29
N GLY A 415 -18.21 15.94 -6.05
CA GLY A 415 -18.43 15.92 -7.50
C GLY A 415 -17.28 16.48 -8.35
N PHE A 416 -16.13 16.78 -7.75
CA PHE A 416 -14.95 17.34 -8.44
C PHE A 416 -13.99 16.25 -8.97
N THR A 417 -14.51 15.09 -9.38
CA THR A 417 -13.69 13.93 -9.74
C THR A 417 -12.73 14.19 -10.90
N TRP A 418 -13.08 15.07 -11.85
CA TRP A 418 -12.22 15.48 -12.98
C TRP A 418 -10.94 16.21 -12.58
N VAL A 419 -10.91 16.83 -11.38
CA VAL A 419 -9.72 17.53 -10.88
C VAL A 419 -8.59 16.54 -10.61
N ILE A 420 -8.92 15.33 -10.15
CA ILE A 420 -7.95 14.30 -9.77
C ILE A 420 -7.05 13.91 -10.95
N PRO A 421 -7.56 13.38 -12.09
CA PRO A 421 -6.71 13.00 -13.21
C PRO A 421 -5.98 14.20 -13.81
N LEU A 422 -6.62 15.38 -13.87
CA LEU A 422 -6.02 16.57 -14.45
C LEU A 422 -4.76 16.99 -13.68
N VAL A 423 -4.87 17.19 -12.37
CA VAL A 423 -3.75 17.65 -11.53
C VAL A 423 -2.63 16.62 -11.49
N LEU A 424 -2.97 15.34 -11.29
CA LEU A 424 -1.97 14.29 -11.15
C LEU A 424 -1.22 14.04 -12.47
N LEU A 425 -1.92 13.95 -13.60
CA LEU A 425 -1.29 13.72 -14.90
C LEU A 425 -0.52 14.95 -15.40
N LEU A 426 -0.98 16.16 -15.10
CA LEU A 426 -0.18 17.38 -15.34
C LEU A 426 1.13 17.35 -14.53
N GLY A 427 1.07 16.98 -13.25
CA GLY A 427 2.27 16.81 -12.42
C GLY A 427 3.26 15.81 -13.02
N ALA A 428 2.78 14.63 -13.44
CA ALA A 428 3.62 13.64 -14.10
C ALA A 428 4.20 14.16 -15.43
N ALA A 429 3.40 14.86 -16.25
CA ALA A 429 3.82 15.43 -17.52
C ALA A 429 4.89 16.51 -17.34
N VAL A 430 4.76 17.37 -16.32
CA VAL A 430 5.77 18.40 -15.98
C VAL A 430 7.10 17.76 -15.62
N ILE A 431 7.12 16.70 -14.82
CA ILE A 431 8.36 15.99 -14.47
C ILE A 431 9.02 15.40 -15.73
N ILE A 432 8.24 14.78 -16.62
CA ILE A 432 8.75 14.25 -17.89
C ILE A 432 9.27 15.38 -18.80
N ALA A 433 8.58 16.51 -18.86
CA ALA A 433 8.99 17.68 -19.65
C ALA A 433 10.33 18.25 -19.15
N ILE A 434 10.51 18.37 -17.83
CA ILE A 434 11.78 18.79 -17.20
C ILE A 434 12.91 17.82 -17.58
N TYR A 435 12.66 16.51 -17.55
CA TYR A 435 13.66 15.51 -17.95
C TYR A 435 14.05 15.63 -19.42
N LYS A 436 13.08 15.91 -20.30
CA LYS A 436 13.34 16.12 -21.73
C LYS A 436 14.11 17.43 -21.97
N SER A 437 13.71 18.54 -21.35
CA SER A 437 14.38 19.84 -21.51
C SER A 437 15.80 19.84 -20.94
N ALA A 438 16.05 19.08 -19.87
CA ALA A 438 17.38 18.93 -19.27
C ALA A 438 18.26 17.88 -19.98
N GLY A 439 17.76 17.19 -21.01
CA GLY A 439 18.50 16.15 -21.72
C GLY A 439 18.78 14.89 -20.87
N TRP A 440 18.01 14.68 -19.80
CA TRP A 440 18.15 13.51 -18.91
C TRP A 440 17.30 12.32 -19.34
N TRP A 441 16.33 12.55 -20.25
CA TRP A 441 15.46 11.51 -20.79
C TRP A 441 16.17 10.69 -21.89
N GLY A 442 16.20 9.38 -21.72
CA GLY A 442 16.75 8.43 -22.69
C GLY A 442 18.22 8.10 -22.47
N GLN A 443 18.72 7.11 -23.22
CA GLN A 443 20.11 6.66 -23.10
C GLN A 443 21.08 7.74 -23.59
N SER A 444 22.07 8.07 -22.75
CA SER A 444 23.24 8.83 -23.18
C SER A 444 23.95 8.05 -24.29
N LYS A 445 24.28 8.69 -25.41
CA LYS A 445 24.97 8.10 -26.57
C LYS A 445 26.41 7.60 -26.29
N HIS A 446 26.84 7.50 -25.05
CA HIS A 446 28.17 7.05 -24.67
C HIS A 446 28.09 5.78 -23.82
N GLU A 447 28.03 4.62 -24.49
CA GLU A 447 28.66 3.37 -24.05
C GLU A 447 28.39 2.28 -25.09
N ASN A 448 29.29 2.19 -26.06
CA ASN A 448 29.65 0.97 -26.80
C ASN A 448 30.99 1.24 -27.50
N THR A 449 32.05 1.40 -26.71
CA THR A 449 33.40 1.06 -27.15
C THR A 449 33.98 0.15 -26.08
N PRO A 450 34.11 -1.16 -26.34
CA PRO A 450 34.85 -2.04 -25.47
C PRO A 450 36.33 -1.68 -25.56
N SER A 451 36.97 -1.47 -24.42
CA SER A 451 38.42 -1.60 -24.24
C SER A 451 38.68 -2.62 -23.16
#